data_AF-A0A7X7DDS2-F1
#
_entry.id   AF-A0A7X7DDS2-F1
#
_cell.length_a   1.000
_cell.length_b   1.000
_cell.length_c   1.000
_cell.angle_alpha   90.00
_cell.angle_beta   90.00
_cell.angle_gamma   90.00
#
_symmetry.space_group_name_H-M   'P 1'
#
loop_
_entity.id
_entity.type
_entity.pdbx_description
1 polymer ?
#
loop_
_entity_poly.entity_id
_entity_poly.type
_entity_poly.pdbx_seq_one_letter_code
_entity_poly.pdbx_strand_id
1 'polypeptide(L)'
;MKTTKSRGLSPTLWRTCRILSGATRLALFRRIIGQPGQCVSELAQAERLSWPRASQELRRLQSRGLVQVERSGRHVRYYPEPDPLVASAKPLLRAMQEICHRFPPEEDERVAKLAKGLAHAKRLELLRLVSQEPLPAQELQARTRMPTATLWRHLGILEDAGWIRREGRTWKRAEYNTPLARCLAKLLQPA
;
A
#
# COMPACT_ATOMS: atom_id res chain seq x y z
N MET A 1 37.68 1.87 -8.41
CA MET A 1 36.87 1.31 -9.52
C MET A 1 35.40 1.39 -9.11
N LYS A 2 34.64 2.24 -9.83
CA LYS A 2 33.17 2.42 -9.87
C LYS A 2 32.40 2.62 -8.56
N THR A 3 32.34 3.89 -8.15
CA THR A 3 31.17 4.53 -7.56
C THR A 3 29.97 4.49 -8.52
N THR A 4 28.80 4.05 -8.05
CA THR A 4 27.46 4.57 -8.45
C THR A 4 26.39 3.93 -7.58
N LYS A 5 26.15 4.54 -6.43
CA LYS A 5 24.97 4.29 -5.61
C LYS A 5 23.78 4.93 -6.34
N SER A 6 23.13 4.19 -7.24
CA SER A 6 21.82 4.62 -7.74
C SER A 6 20.83 4.48 -6.58
N ARG A 7 20.68 5.56 -5.79
CA ARG A 7 19.51 5.74 -4.93
C ARG A 7 18.32 5.95 -5.87
N GLY A 8 17.88 4.86 -6.48
CA GLY A 8 16.89 4.84 -7.54
C GLY A 8 15.60 5.50 -7.08
N LEU A 9 14.93 6.13 -8.03
CA LEU A 9 13.65 6.86 -7.96
C LEU A 9 12.46 5.98 -7.51
N SER A 10 12.72 4.96 -6.71
CA SER A 10 11.73 4.04 -6.20
C SER A 10 10.76 4.78 -5.26
N PRO A 11 9.45 4.67 -5.50
CA PRO A 11 8.48 5.33 -4.65
C PRO A 11 8.55 4.78 -3.22
N THR A 12 8.68 5.70 -2.24
CA THR A 12 8.70 5.33 -0.82
C THR A 12 7.44 4.57 -0.41
N LEU A 13 7.55 3.60 0.49
CA LEU A 13 6.45 2.73 0.93
C LEU A 13 5.15 3.48 1.27
N TRP A 14 5.20 4.58 2.05
CA TRP A 14 4.00 5.36 2.39
C TRP A 14 3.29 5.97 1.17
N ARG A 15 4.02 6.28 0.09
CA ARG A 15 3.42 6.76 -1.16
C ARG A 15 2.69 5.62 -1.86
N THR A 16 3.27 4.43 -1.90
CA THR A 16 2.59 3.23 -2.43
C THR A 16 1.36 2.87 -1.60
N CYS A 17 1.44 2.90 -0.27
CA CYS A 17 0.29 2.66 0.61
C CYS A 17 -0.82 3.71 0.44
N ARG A 18 -0.48 4.98 0.19
CA ARG A 18 -1.49 5.99 -0.18
C ARG A 18 -2.16 5.70 -1.51
N ILE A 19 -1.43 5.06 -2.43
CA ILE A 19 -2.02 4.59 -3.66
C ILE A 19 -2.96 3.40 -3.38
N LEU A 20 -2.57 2.43 -2.56
CA LEU A 20 -3.42 1.28 -2.23
C LEU A 20 -4.61 1.62 -1.30
N SER A 21 -4.64 2.78 -0.64
CA SER A 21 -5.73 3.14 0.29
C SER A 21 -7.00 3.68 -0.39
N GLY A 22 -7.09 3.68 -1.72
CA GLY A 22 -8.23 4.25 -2.46
C GLY A 22 -9.16 3.17 -2.98
N ALA A 23 -10.43 3.16 -2.53
CA ALA A 23 -11.41 2.12 -2.88
C ALA A 23 -11.60 1.94 -4.39
N THR A 24 -11.85 3.03 -5.13
CA THR A 24 -11.97 2.99 -6.61
C THR A 24 -10.73 2.39 -7.29
N ARG A 25 -9.55 2.68 -6.74
CA ARG A 25 -8.28 2.21 -7.30
C ARG A 25 -8.06 0.72 -7.03
N LEU A 26 -8.43 0.25 -5.84
CA LEU A 26 -8.40 -1.17 -5.51
C LEU A 26 -9.38 -1.97 -6.36
N ALA A 27 -10.58 -1.44 -6.60
CA ALA A 27 -11.56 -2.08 -7.48
C ALA A 27 -11.01 -2.28 -8.90
N LEU A 28 -10.48 -1.20 -9.50
CA LEU A 28 -9.79 -1.27 -10.81
C LEU A 28 -8.63 -2.26 -10.79
N PHE A 29 -7.82 -2.28 -9.73
CA PHE A 29 -6.68 -3.18 -9.63
C PHE A 29 -7.11 -4.65 -9.51
N ARG A 30 -8.14 -4.94 -8.70
CA ARG A 30 -8.74 -6.26 -8.57
C ARG A 30 -9.29 -6.75 -9.91
N ARG A 31 -9.93 -5.88 -10.70
CA ARG A 31 -10.36 -6.25 -12.06
C ARG A 31 -9.18 -6.58 -12.97
N ILE A 32 -8.12 -5.77 -12.98
CA ILE A 32 -6.92 -6.07 -13.77
C ILE A 32 -6.29 -7.41 -13.34
N ILE A 33 -6.32 -7.74 -12.04
CA ILE A 33 -5.86 -9.04 -11.54
C ILE A 33 -6.76 -10.19 -12.02
N GLY A 34 -8.08 -10.05 -11.92
CA GLY A 34 -9.04 -11.11 -12.27
C GLY A 34 -9.31 -11.26 -13.77
N GLN A 35 -9.17 -10.18 -14.54
CA GLN A 35 -9.43 -10.08 -15.97
C GLN A 35 -8.35 -9.20 -16.64
N PRO A 36 -7.13 -9.73 -16.82
CA PRO A 36 -6.05 -8.99 -17.48
C PRO A 36 -6.39 -8.61 -18.94
N GLY A 37 -5.75 -7.56 -19.46
CA GLY A 37 -5.85 -7.16 -20.86
C GLY A 37 -7.00 -6.19 -21.18
N GLN A 38 -7.77 -5.77 -20.18
CA GLN A 38 -8.81 -4.75 -20.35
C GLN A 38 -8.21 -3.37 -20.64
N CYS A 39 -8.89 -2.57 -21.44
CA CYS A 39 -8.56 -1.18 -21.73
C CYS A 39 -9.28 -0.20 -20.79
N VAL A 40 -8.92 1.09 -20.87
CA VAL A 40 -9.46 2.13 -19.97
C VAL A 40 -10.99 2.23 -20.05
N SER A 41 -11.60 2.16 -21.24
CA SER A 41 -13.04 2.29 -21.40
C SER A 41 -13.79 1.11 -20.80
N GLU A 42 -13.30 -0.11 -21.00
CA GLU A 42 -13.85 -1.35 -20.41
C GLU A 42 -13.79 -1.29 -18.88
N LEU A 43 -12.63 -0.92 -18.33
CA LEU A 43 -12.43 -0.77 -16.88
C LEU A 43 -13.32 0.34 -16.29
N ALA A 44 -13.43 1.48 -16.98
CA ALA A 44 -14.27 2.59 -16.54
C ALA A 44 -15.75 2.21 -16.52
N GLN A 45 -16.23 1.53 -17.56
CA GLN A 45 -17.61 1.03 -17.64
C GLN A 45 -17.89 0.02 -16.53
N ALA A 46 -17.00 -0.95 -16.34
CA ALA A 46 -17.15 -2.00 -15.33
C ALA A 46 -17.24 -1.44 -13.91
N GLU A 47 -16.47 -0.38 -13.60
CA GLU A 47 -16.48 0.29 -12.31
C GLU A 47 -17.41 1.52 -12.22
N ARG A 48 -18.21 1.77 -13.27
CA ARG A 48 -19.13 2.93 -13.35
C ARG A 48 -18.42 4.26 -13.08
N LEU A 49 -17.22 4.42 -13.65
CA LEU A 49 -16.39 5.62 -13.55
C LEU A 49 -16.42 6.42 -14.85
N SER A 50 -16.19 7.73 -14.73
CA SER A 50 -15.82 8.53 -15.90
C SER A 50 -14.43 8.11 -16.41
N TRP A 51 -14.22 8.20 -17.72
CA TRP A 51 -12.93 7.86 -18.34
C TRP A 51 -11.75 8.67 -17.78
N PRO A 52 -11.86 10.00 -17.54
CA PRO A 52 -10.77 10.76 -16.93
C PRO A 52 -10.40 10.25 -15.54
N ARG A 53 -11.42 9.88 -14.72
CA ARG A 53 -11.20 9.32 -13.39
C ARG A 53 -10.50 7.96 -13.48
N ALA A 54 -11.00 7.03 -14.29
CA ALA A 54 -10.35 5.74 -14.49
C ALA A 54 -8.90 5.88 -14.96
N SER A 55 -8.64 6.73 -15.97
CA SER A 55 -7.30 7.00 -16.49
C SER A 55 -6.35 7.53 -15.41
N GLN A 56 -6.81 8.47 -14.58
CA GLN A 56 -5.99 9.01 -13.47
C GLN A 56 -5.65 7.93 -12.44
N GLU A 57 -6.61 7.09 -12.09
CA GLU A 57 -6.43 6.00 -11.13
C GLU A 57 -5.47 4.92 -11.65
N LEU A 58 -5.58 4.57 -12.92
CA LEU A 58 -4.69 3.62 -13.60
C LEU A 58 -3.25 4.15 -13.69
N ARG A 59 -3.07 5.43 -14.02
CA ARG A 59 -1.74 6.07 -14.01
C ARG A 59 -1.09 6.02 -12.62
N ARG A 60 -1.89 6.15 -11.56
CA ARG A 60 -1.38 6.05 -10.18
C ARG A 60 -0.88 4.64 -9.86
N LEU A 61 -1.62 3.60 -10.26
CA LEU A 61 -1.18 2.19 -10.13
C LEU A 61 0.11 1.93 -10.93
N GLN A 62 0.16 2.37 -12.18
CA GLN A 62 1.33 2.23 -13.05
C GLN A 62 2.55 2.94 -12.45
N SER A 63 2.38 4.15 -11.89
CA SER A 63 3.48 4.90 -11.25
C SER A 63 4.07 4.23 -10.00
N ARG A 64 3.42 3.20 -9.47
CA ARG A 64 3.93 2.37 -8.37
C ARG A 64 4.48 1.03 -8.86
N GLY A 65 4.52 0.81 -10.17
CA GLY A 65 4.97 -0.42 -10.80
C GLY A 65 4.03 -1.60 -10.59
N LEU A 66 2.77 -1.38 -10.18
CA LEU A 66 1.85 -2.48 -9.83
C LEU A 66 1.09 -3.05 -11.04
N VAL A 67 1.07 -2.31 -12.15
CA VAL A 67 0.44 -2.70 -13.41
C VAL A 67 1.35 -2.28 -14.57
N GLN A 68 1.39 -3.10 -15.61
CA GLN A 68 2.01 -2.76 -16.90
C GLN A 68 0.95 -2.42 -17.93
N VAL A 69 1.40 -1.78 -19.00
CA VAL A 69 0.56 -1.42 -20.14
C VAL A 69 1.14 -1.95 -21.43
N GLU A 70 0.27 -2.48 -22.28
CA GLU A 70 0.59 -2.86 -23.65
C GLU A 70 -0.22 -1.99 -24.61
N ARG A 71 0.41 -1.52 -25.69
CA ARG A 71 -0.28 -0.75 -26.73
C ARG A 71 -0.69 -1.70 -27.85
N SER A 72 -1.99 -1.80 -28.08
CA SER A 72 -2.58 -2.61 -29.15
C SER A 72 -3.38 -1.69 -30.07
N GLY A 73 -2.76 -1.27 -31.17
CA GLY A 73 -3.31 -0.26 -32.09
C GLY A 73 -3.58 1.06 -31.38
N ARG A 74 -4.86 1.46 -31.31
CA ARG A 74 -5.30 2.70 -30.64
C ARG A 74 -5.56 2.55 -29.14
N HIS A 75 -5.59 1.30 -28.63
CA HIS A 75 -5.96 1.02 -27.25
C HIS A 75 -4.74 0.72 -26.37
N VAL A 76 -4.85 1.08 -25.10
CA VAL A 76 -3.91 0.70 -24.03
C VAL A 76 -4.56 -0.36 -23.17
N ARG A 77 -3.94 -1.54 -23.08
CA ARG A 77 -4.39 -2.68 -22.28
C ARG A 77 -3.56 -2.81 -21.02
N TYR A 78 -4.20 -3.15 -19.90
CA TYR A 78 -3.55 -3.20 -18.58
C TYR A 78 -3.38 -4.64 -18.11
N TYR A 79 -2.21 -4.93 -17.54
CA TYR A 79 -1.86 -6.26 -17.03
C TYR A 79 -1.30 -6.19 -15.60
N PRO A 80 -1.58 -7.21 -14.76
CA PRO A 80 -1.06 -7.31 -13.40
C PRO A 80 0.38 -7.81 -13.44
N GLU A 81 1.29 -7.00 -13.98
CA GLU A 81 2.71 -7.29 -14.07
C GLU A 81 3.52 -6.25 -13.28
N PRO A 82 4.55 -6.67 -12.52
CA PRO A 82 5.33 -5.73 -11.73
C PRO A 82 6.40 -5.05 -12.58
N ASP A 83 6.60 -3.75 -12.37
CA ASP A 83 7.79 -3.06 -12.90
C ASP A 83 9.06 -3.56 -12.18
N PRO A 84 10.04 -4.16 -12.88
CA PRO A 84 11.26 -4.66 -12.28
C PRO A 84 12.13 -3.55 -11.65
N LEU A 85 11.95 -2.29 -12.06
CA LEU A 85 12.67 -1.14 -11.50
C LEU A 85 12.10 -0.68 -10.16
N VAL A 86 10.92 -1.17 -9.77
CA VAL A 86 10.29 -0.85 -8.49
C VAL A 86 10.41 -2.05 -7.56
N ALA A 87 11.40 -2.04 -6.67
CA ALA A 87 11.70 -3.16 -5.76
C ALA A 87 10.49 -3.66 -4.95
N SER A 88 9.55 -2.76 -4.59
CA SER A 88 8.34 -3.13 -3.86
C SER A 88 7.22 -3.71 -4.73
N ALA A 89 7.27 -3.54 -6.06
CA ALA A 89 6.15 -3.89 -6.94
C ALA A 89 5.86 -5.40 -6.96
N LYS A 90 6.87 -6.22 -7.26
CA LYS A 90 6.72 -7.68 -7.33
C LYS A 90 6.14 -8.31 -6.05
N PRO A 91 6.67 -8.04 -4.85
CA PRO A 91 6.10 -8.62 -3.62
C PRO A 91 4.69 -8.08 -3.32
N LEU A 92 4.41 -6.80 -3.58
CA LEU A 92 3.08 -6.22 -3.35
C LEU A 92 2.03 -6.80 -4.29
N LEU A 93 2.36 -6.90 -5.58
CA LEU A 93 1.46 -7.48 -6.58
C LEU A 93 1.13 -8.94 -6.23
N ARG A 94 2.13 -9.75 -5.85
CA ARG A 94 1.90 -11.12 -5.39
C ARG A 94 0.95 -11.19 -4.20
N ALA A 95 1.16 -10.34 -3.20
CA ALA A 95 0.30 -10.28 -2.02
C ALA A 95 -1.14 -9.88 -2.39
N MET A 96 -1.31 -8.97 -3.35
CA MET A 96 -2.62 -8.54 -3.85
C MET A 96 -3.31 -9.62 -4.69
N GLN A 97 -2.58 -10.36 -5.53
CA GLN A 97 -3.11 -11.52 -6.24
C GLN A 97 -3.60 -12.60 -5.27
N GLU A 98 -2.81 -12.90 -4.23
CA GLU A 98 -3.20 -13.85 -3.19
C GLU A 98 -4.47 -13.40 -2.44
N ILE A 99 -4.60 -12.10 -2.15
CA ILE A 99 -5.83 -11.55 -1.57
C ILE A 99 -7.00 -11.67 -2.53
N CYS A 100 -6.81 -11.31 -3.81
CA CYS A 100 -7.90 -11.33 -4.78
C CYS A 100 -8.43 -12.74 -5.05
N HIS A 101 -7.55 -13.74 -5.02
CA HIS A 101 -7.93 -15.15 -5.17
C HIS A 101 -8.64 -15.73 -3.94
N ARG A 102 -8.30 -15.26 -2.74
CA ARG A 102 -8.83 -15.82 -1.48
C ARG A 102 -10.05 -15.10 -0.92
N PHE A 103 -10.15 -13.80 -1.18
CA PHE A 103 -11.15 -12.94 -0.56
C PHE A 103 -11.97 -12.22 -1.64
N PRO A 104 -13.29 -12.11 -1.44
CA PRO A 104 -14.16 -11.46 -2.40
C PRO A 104 -13.99 -9.91 -2.34
N PRO A 105 -14.54 -9.15 -3.30
CA PRO A 105 -14.35 -7.70 -3.38
C PRO A 105 -14.79 -6.90 -2.15
N GLU A 106 -15.74 -7.40 -1.37
CA GLU A 106 -16.25 -6.77 -0.13
C GLU A 106 -15.14 -6.59 0.91
N GLU A 107 -14.09 -7.42 0.84
CA GLU A 107 -12.92 -7.36 1.72
C GLU A 107 -11.90 -6.27 1.30
N ASP A 108 -12.09 -5.62 0.16
CA ASP A 108 -11.18 -4.57 -0.31
C ASP A 108 -11.19 -3.33 0.60
N GLU A 109 -12.26 -3.11 1.37
CA GLU A 109 -12.28 -2.06 2.40
C GLU A 109 -11.22 -2.32 3.48
N ARG A 110 -11.07 -3.58 3.91
CA ARG A 110 -10.04 -3.99 4.87
C ARG A 110 -8.64 -3.79 4.28
N VAL A 111 -8.45 -4.10 3.00
CA VAL A 111 -7.21 -3.81 2.26
C VAL A 111 -6.90 -2.32 2.22
N ALA A 112 -7.90 -1.49 1.91
CA ALA A 112 -7.78 -0.04 1.89
C ALA A 112 -7.41 0.51 3.27
N LYS A 113 -8.03 -0.02 4.33
CA LYS A 113 -7.78 0.37 5.72
C LYS A 113 -6.34 0.04 6.15
N LEU A 114 -5.87 -1.17 5.85
CA LEU A 114 -4.47 -1.58 6.08
C LEU A 114 -3.50 -0.62 5.38
N ALA A 115 -3.70 -0.36 4.10
CA ALA A 115 -2.86 0.56 3.33
C ALA A 115 -2.94 2.00 3.87
N LYS A 116 -4.13 2.47 4.27
CA LYS A 116 -4.32 3.81 4.87
C LYS A 116 -3.49 3.99 6.13
N GLY A 117 -3.41 2.95 6.97
CA GLY A 117 -2.56 2.92 8.17
C GLY A 117 -1.11 3.29 7.88
N LEU A 118 -0.56 2.88 6.74
CA LEU A 118 0.83 3.15 6.36
C LEU A 118 1.01 4.30 5.35
N ALA A 119 -0.06 4.99 4.98
CA ALA A 119 -0.04 6.05 3.96
C ALA A 119 0.66 7.37 4.40
N HIS A 120 1.40 7.37 5.51
CA HIS A 120 2.08 8.54 6.07
C HIS A 120 3.46 8.18 6.65
N ALA A 121 4.46 9.04 6.42
CA ALA A 121 5.84 8.81 6.83
C ALA A 121 5.98 8.60 8.35
N LYS A 122 5.34 9.45 9.17
CA LYS A 122 5.38 9.33 10.64
C LYS A 122 4.74 8.06 11.20
N ARG A 123 3.75 7.49 10.50
CA ARG A 123 3.13 6.22 10.91
C ARG A 123 4.05 5.02 10.64
N LEU A 124 4.83 5.06 9.56
CA LEU A 124 5.89 4.08 9.31
C LEU A 124 6.97 4.15 10.40
N GLU A 125 7.36 5.35 10.82
CA GLU A 125 8.34 5.56 11.90
C GLU A 125 7.85 4.96 13.23
N LEU A 126 6.62 5.28 13.64
CA LEU A 126 6.00 4.68 14.84
C LEU A 126 5.93 3.16 14.75
N LEU A 127 5.49 2.62 13.61
CA LEU A 127 5.39 1.17 13.42
C LEU A 127 6.77 0.49 13.51
N ARG A 128 7.83 1.12 13.02
CA ARG A 128 9.20 0.60 13.18
C ARG A 128 9.60 0.52 14.65
N LEU A 129 9.36 1.59 15.41
CA LEU A 129 9.68 1.64 16.83
C LEU A 129 8.94 0.53 17.61
N VAL A 130 7.62 0.44 17.45
CA VAL A 130 6.82 -0.58 18.18
C VAL A 130 7.02 -2.01 17.66
N SER A 131 7.64 -2.18 16.49
CA SER A 131 8.01 -3.50 15.96
C SER A 131 9.33 -4.02 16.52
N GLN A 132 10.16 -3.14 17.07
CA GLN A 132 11.40 -3.52 17.76
C GLN A 132 11.10 -3.92 19.20
N GLU A 133 10.30 -3.11 19.90
CA GLU A 133 9.93 -3.33 21.29
C GLU A 133 8.57 -2.67 21.62
N PRO A 134 7.82 -3.20 22.61
CA PRO A 134 6.68 -2.50 23.21
C PRO A 134 7.07 -1.15 23.81
N LEU A 135 6.39 -0.06 23.45
CA LEU A 135 6.76 1.29 23.94
C LEU A 135 5.57 2.07 24.50
N PRO A 136 5.73 2.82 25.61
CA PRO A 136 4.72 3.76 26.06
C PRO A 136 4.64 4.99 25.15
N ALA A 137 3.50 5.69 25.18
CA ALA A 137 3.28 6.87 24.33
C ALA A 137 4.31 7.99 24.57
N GLN A 138 4.77 8.19 25.81
CA GLN A 138 5.79 9.19 26.15
C GLN A 138 7.14 8.91 25.46
N GLU A 139 7.55 7.65 25.41
CA GLU A 139 8.80 7.25 24.75
C GLU A 139 8.68 7.40 23.22
N LEU A 140 7.55 7.01 22.64
CA LEU A 140 7.26 7.24 21.23
C LEU A 140 7.25 8.75 20.90
N GLN A 141 6.71 9.58 21.79
CA GLN A 141 6.75 11.03 21.65
C GLN A 141 8.17 11.57 21.64
N ALA A 142 8.99 11.18 22.62
CA ALA A 142 10.37 11.62 22.74
C ALA A 142 11.21 11.22 21.52
N ARG A 143 11.10 9.97 21.07
CA ARG A 143 11.85 9.44 19.92
C ARG A 143 11.43 10.09 18.60
N THR A 144 10.14 10.32 18.40
CA THR A 144 9.62 10.86 17.12
C THR A 144 9.51 12.38 17.06
N ARG A 145 9.65 13.04 18.22
CA ARG A 145 9.50 14.49 18.44
C ARG A 145 8.16 15.05 17.93
N MET A 146 7.09 14.28 18.09
CA MET A 146 5.75 14.68 17.66
C MET A 146 4.97 15.39 18.79
N PRO A 147 4.13 16.39 18.48
CA PRO A 147 3.17 16.91 19.44
C PRO A 147 2.20 15.81 19.93
N THR A 148 1.76 15.89 21.19
CA THR A 148 0.95 14.86 21.84
C THR A 148 -0.31 14.52 21.04
N ALA A 149 -1.07 15.53 20.62
CA ALA A 149 -2.30 15.33 19.83
C ALA A 149 -2.03 14.63 18.49
N THR A 150 -0.93 14.98 17.81
CA THR A 150 -0.52 14.35 16.54
C THR A 150 -0.12 12.89 16.74
N LEU A 151 0.61 12.59 17.82
CA LEU A 151 0.97 11.22 18.18
C LEU A 151 -0.28 10.37 18.40
N TRP A 152 -1.21 10.80 19.26
CA TRP A 152 -2.45 10.05 19.53
C TRP A 152 -3.27 9.82 18.28
N ARG A 153 -3.40 10.83 17.42
CA ARG A 153 -4.06 10.67 16.12
C ARG A 153 -3.39 9.60 15.26
N HIS A 154 -2.06 9.56 15.22
CA HIS A 154 -1.34 8.55 14.45
C HIS A 154 -1.45 7.15 15.04
N LEU A 155 -1.42 7.02 16.37
CA LEU A 155 -1.61 5.77 17.08
C LEU A 155 -3.02 5.21 16.83
N GLY A 156 -4.06 6.04 16.97
CA GLY A 156 -5.44 5.63 16.68
C GLY A 156 -5.60 5.12 15.24
N ILE A 157 -5.07 5.84 14.24
CA ILE A 157 -5.11 5.38 12.83
C ILE A 157 -4.38 4.05 12.64
N LEU A 158 -3.25 3.84 13.31
CA LEU A 158 -2.49 2.58 13.21
C LEU A 158 -3.21 1.42 13.91
N GLU A 159 -3.84 1.68 15.05
CA GLU A 159 -4.63 0.72 15.81
C GLU A 159 -5.89 0.32 15.05
N ASP A 160 -6.67 1.30 14.58
CA ASP A 160 -7.86 1.10 13.77
C ASP A 160 -7.55 0.27 12.51
N ALA A 161 -6.39 0.53 11.89
CA ALA A 161 -5.92 -0.20 10.72
C ALA A 161 -5.31 -1.57 11.05
N GLY A 162 -5.18 -1.95 12.33
CA GLY A 162 -4.69 -3.25 12.76
C GLY A 162 -3.17 -3.43 12.68
N TRP A 163 -2.39 -2.34 12.68
CA TRP A 163 -0.92 -2.40 12.66
C TRP A 163 -0.31 -2.50 14.06
N ILE A 164 -0.97 -1.87 15.04
CA ILE A 164 -0.56 -1.84 16.43
C ILE A 164 -1.76 -2.14 17.32
N ARG A 165 -1.51 -2.46 18.57
CA ARG A 165 -2.51 -2.60 19.62
C ARG A 165 -2.00 -2.01 20.91
N ARG A 166 -2.90 -1.49 21.73
CA ARG A 166 -2.58 -1.06 23.09
C ARG A 166 -2.63 -2.24 24.07
N GLU A 167 -1.59 -2.36 24.88
CA GLU A 167 -1.52 -3.33 26.00
C GLU A 167 -1.11 -2.57 27.27
N GLY A 168 -2.09 -2.29 28.12
CA GLY A 168 -1.94 -1.42 29.28
C GLY A 168 -1.49 0.00 28.87
N ARG A 169 -0.28 0.37 29.29
CA ARG A 169 0.33 1.67 28.97
C ARG A 169 1.27 1.63 27.76
N THR A 170 1.46 0.46 27.16
CA THR A 170 2.39 0.26 26.04
C THR A 170 1.65 0.00 24.74
N TRP A 171 2.30 0.35 23.63
CA TRP A 171 1.88 0.04 22.28
C TRP A 171 2.77 -1.06 21.73
N LYS A 172 2.15 -2.07 21.14
CA LYS A 172 2.83 -3.22 20.54
C LYS A 172 2.39 -3.39 19.09
N ARG A 173 3.27 -3.99 18.29
CA ARG A 173 2.90 -4.50 16.97
C ARG A 173 1.73 -5.50 17.10
N ALA A 174 0.75 -5.39 16.21
CA ALA A 174 -0.31 -6.39 16.07
C ALA A 174 0.17 -7.60 15.25
N GLU A 175 -0.61 -8.67 15.22
CA GLU A 175 -0.33 -9.83 14.38
C GLU A 175 -0.74 -9.59 12.92
N TYR A 176 0.13 -9.94 11.98
CA TYR A 176 -0.08 -9.72 10.55
C TYR A 176 -0.66 -10.96 9.89
N ASN A 177 -1.99 -11.06 9.89
CA ASN A 177 -2.68 -12.28 9.44
C ASN A 177 -3.05 -12.29 7.96
N THR A 178 -2.88 -11.16 7.25
CA THR A 178 -3.14 -11.08 5.80
C THR A 178 -1.85 -11.09 4.98
N PRO A 179 -1.87 -11.61 3.73
CA PRO A 179 -0.70 -11.58 2.84
C PRO A 179 -0.13 -10.18 2.64
N LEU A 180 -1.00 -9.18 2.43
CA LEU A 180 -0.59 -7.79 2.27
C LEU A 180 0.03 -7.21 3.54
N ALA A 181 -0.55 -7.47 4.72
CA ALA A 181 0.00 -6.96 5.98
C ALA A 181 1.43 -7.49 6.20
N ARG A 182 1.65 -8.79 5.99
CA ARG A 182 2.98 -9.41 6.07
C ARG A 182 3.95 -8.83 5.04
N CYS A 183 3.50 -8.64 3.80
CA CYS A 183 4.31 -8.05 2.74
C CYS A 183 4.77 -6.62 3.10
N LEU A 184 3.82 -5.76 3.48
CA LEU A 184 4.09 -4.38 3.86
C LEU A 184 5.00 -4.27 5.08
N ALA A 185 4.83 -5.15 6.06
CA ALA A 185 5.71 -5.22 7.23
C ALA A 185 7.15 -5.59 6.86
N LYS A 186 7.35 -6.55 5.94
CA LYS A 186 8.68 -6.90 5.43
C LYS A 186 9.32 -5.73 4.68
N LEU A 187 8.53 -5.02 3.85
CA LEU A 187 9.00 -3.83 3.12
C LEU A 187 9.31 -2.63 4.03
N LEU A 188 8.83 -2.63 5.28
CA LEU A 188 9.11 -1.58 6.26
C LEU A 188 10.50 -1.72 6.89
N GLN A 189 10.97 -2.97 7.04
CA GLN A 189 12.27 -3.29 7.61
C GLN A 189 13.38 -2.81 6.66
N PRO A 190 14.43 -2.14 7.16
CA PRO A 190 15.58 -1.83 6.34
C PRO A 190 16.17 -3.16 5.82
N ALA A 191 16.45 -3.20 4.52
CA ALA A 191 17.16 -4.31 3.89
C ALA A 191 18.61 -4.39 4.39
#